data_AF-A0A959SGQ3-F1
#
_entry.id   AF-A0A959SGQ3-F1
#
_cell.length_a   1.000
_cell.length_b   1.000
_cell.length_c   1.000
_cell.angle_alpha   90.00
_cell.angle_beta   90.00
_cell.angle_gamma   90.00
#
_symmetry.space_group_name_H-M   'P 1'
#
loop_
_entity.id
_entity.type
_entity.pdbx_description
1 polymer ?
#
loop_
_entity_poly.entity_id
_entity_poly.type
_entity_poly.pdbx_seq_one_letter_code
_entity_poly.pdbx_strand_id
1 'polypeptide(L)' 'GILTEEPKHIPSYYQLAVMLADLGRTADAMKACHAGAMQCLVTGDRKARAELLELQASLSDEGE' A
#
# COMPACT_ATOMS: atom_id res chain seq x y z
N GLY A 1 7.49 15.21 -1.38
CA GLY A 1 6.38 14.40 -0.80
C GLY A 1 6.99 13.17 -0.19
N ILE A 2 6.53 12.71 0.99
CA ILE A 2 7.28 11.74 1.82
C ILE A 2 7.74 10.50 1.03
N LEU A 3 6.94 9.96 0.11
CA LEU A 3 7.33 8.81 -0.71
C LEU A 3 8.47 9.07 -1.71
N THR A 4 8.68 10.33 -2.10
CA THR A 4 9.78 10.77 -2.97
C THR A 4 11.07 10.97 -2.18
N GLU A 5 10.96 11.40 -0.93
CA GLU A 5 12.10 11.72 -0.05
C GLU A 5 12.54 10.51 0.78
N GLU A 6 11.58 9.68 1.18
CA GLU A 6 11.75 8.48 1.99
C GLU A 6 10.92 7.31 1.42
N PRO A 7 11.37 6.71 0.31
CA PRO A 7 10.66 5.58 -0.32
C PRO A 7 10.62 4.31 0.56
N LYS A 8 11.28 4.29 1.71
CA LYS A 8 11.21 3.18 2.68
C LYS A 8 10.18 3.41 3.79
N HIS A 9 9.50 4.56 3.80
CA HIS A 9 8.54 4.90 4.83
C HIS A 9 7.21 4.17 4.61
N ILE A 10 7.15 2.92 5.11
CA ILE A 10 6.03 2.00 4.90
C ILE A 10 4.66 2.57 5.31
N PRO A 11 4.50 3.29 6.45
CA PRO A 11 3.20 3.85 6.83
C PRO A 11 2.61 4.81 5.76
N SER A 12 3.47 5.49 4.99
CA SER A 12 2.99 6.37 3.92
C SER A 12 2.39 5.62 2.74
N TYR A 13 2.82 4.40 2.45
CA TYR A 13 2.21 3.57 1.40
C TYR A 13 0.81 3.10 1.81
N TYR A 14 0.66 2.66 3.06
CA TYR A 14 -0.63 2.23 3.59
C TYR A 14 -1.64 3.39 3.59
N GLN A 15 -1.26 4.54 4.15
CA GLN A 15 -2.11 5.73 4.18
C GLN A 15 -2.48 6.20 2.77
N LEU A 16 -1.53 6.18 1.82
CA LEU A 16 -1.82 6.51 0.44
C LEU A 16 -2.83 5.55 -0.19
N ALA A 17 -2.69 4.24 0.04
CA ALA A 17 -3.62 3.25 -0.48
C ALA A 17 -5.05 3.47 0.05
N VAL A 18 -5.21 3.70 1.37
CA VAL A 18 -6.51 4.01 1.98
C VAL A 18 -7.11 5.29 1.37
N MET A 19 -6.34 6.38 1.28
CA MET A 19 -6.84 7.63 0.68
C MET A 19 -7.23 7.46 -0.80
N LEU A 20 -6.52 6.64 -1.56
CA LEU A 20 -6.87 6.35 -2.96
C LEU A 20 -8.14 5.50 -3.05
N ALA A 21 -8.34 4.55 -2.15
CA ALA A 21 -9.54 3.73 -2.08
C ALA A 21 -10.78 4.58 -1.73
N ASP A 22 -10.67 5.46 -0.74
CA ASP A 22 -11.73 6.40 -0.35
C ASP A 22 -12.17 7.32 -1.49
N LEU A 23 -11.26 7.61 -2.42
CA LEU A 23 -11.52 8.39 -3.64
C LEU A 23 -12.08 7.55 -4.80
N GLY A 24 -12.35 6.25 -4.59
CA GLY A 24 -12.78 5.31 -5.64
C GLY A 24 -11.68 4.96 -6.65
N ARG A 25 -10.42 5.32 -6.37
CA ARG A 25 -9.27 5.05 -7.25
C ARG A 25 -8.62 3.71 -6.91
N THR A 26 -9.43 2.65 -6.90
CA THR A 26 -9.04 1.30 -6.47
C THR A 26 -7.79 0.79 -7.17
N ALA A 27 -7.66 1.02 -8.49
CA ALA A 27 -6.47 0.61 -9.24
C ALA A 27 -5.17 1.26 -8.76
N ASP A 28 -5.22 2.53 -8.33
CA ASP A 28 -4.05 3.23 -7.81
C ASP A 28 -3.77 2.85 -6.35
N ALA A 29 -4.83 2.60 -5.57
CA ALA A 29 -4.71 2.07 -4.21
C ALA A 29 -3.96 0.71 -4.20
N MET A 30 -4.34 -0.21 -5.09
CA MET A 30 -3.65 -1.50 -5.25
C MET A 30 -2.17 -1.34 -5.62
N LYS A 31 -1.84 -0.39 -6.52
CA LYS A 31 -0.43 -0.09 -6.87
C LYS A 31 0.34 0.43 -5.66
N ALA A 32 -0.27 1.27 -4.83
CA ALA A 32 0.35 1.78 -3.60
C ALA A 32 0.61 0.65 -2.59
N CYS A 33 -0.34 -0.26 -2.39
CA CYS A 33 -0.17 -1.45 -1.56
C CYS A 33 1.00 -2.31 -2.05
N HIS A 34 1.03 -2.61 -3.35
CA HIS A 34 2.08 -3.42 -3.95
C HIS A 34 3.46 -2.77 -3.81
N ALA A 35 3.56 -1.46 -4.07
CA ALA A 35 4.81 -0.71 -3.92
C ALA A 35 5.30 -0.74 -2.46
N GLY A 36 4.43 -0.52 -1.47
CA GLY A 36 4.79 -0.62 -0.06
C GLY A 36 5.23 -2.03 0.35
N ALA A 37 4.55 -3.06 -0.15
CA ALA A 37 4.88 -4.46 0.16
C ALA A 37 6.27 -4.84 -0.38
N MET A 38 6.67 -4.28 -1.53
CA MET A 38 8.03 -4.44 -2.07
C MET A 38 9.08 -3.73 -1.20
N GLN A 39 8.76 -2.55 -0.65
CA GLN A 39 9.67 -1.86 0.28
C GLN A 39 9.86 -2.64 1.58
N CYS A 40 8.82 -3.32 2.06
CA CYS A 40 8.91 -4.19 3.23
C CYS A 40 9.88 -5.37 3.05
N LEU A 41 10.09 -5.85 1.83
CA LEU A 41 11.10 -6.88 1.55
C LEU A 41 12.53 -6.34 1.77
N VAL A 42 12.74 -5.04 1.52
CA VAL A 42 14.03 -4.37 1.70
C VAL A 42 14.29 -4.04 3.18
N THR A 43 13.26 -3.63 3.91
CA THR A 43 13.37 -3.29 5.35
C THR A 43 13.26 -4.52 6.26
N GLY A 44 12.78 -5.65 5.74
CA GLY A 44 12.54 -6.87 6.52
C GLY A 44 11.26 -6.84 7.37
N ASP A 45 10.40 -5.85 7.17
CA ASP A 45 9.16 -5.67 7.95
C ASP A 45 8.05 -6.60 7.44
N ARG A 46 8.00 -7.81 8.00
CA ARG A 46 7.02 -8.82 7.62
C ARG A 46 5.59 -8.46 8.02
N LYS A 47 5.41 -7.70 9.11
CA LYS A 47 4.09 -7.34 9.62
C LYS A 47 3.46 -6.31 8.70
N ALA A 48 4.17 -5.22 8.41
CA ALA A 48 3.67 -4.19 7.52
C ALA A 48 3.44 -4.72 6.09
N ARG A 49 4.27 -5.68 5.65
CA ARG A 49 4.03 -6.39 4.39
C ARG A 49 2.69 -7.13 4.38
N ALA A 50 2.36 -7.84 5.46
CA ALA A 50 1.11 -8.58 5.56
C ALA A 50 -0.10 -7.63 5.52
N GLU A 51 -0.06 -6.55 6.30
CA GLU A 51 -1.12 -5.53 6.33
C GLU A 51 -1.37 -4.91 4.95
N LEU A 52 -0.31 -4.63 4.18
CA LEU A 52 -0.44 -4.10 2.82
C LEU A 52 -1.03 -5.11 1.82
N LEU A 53 -0.68 -6.39 1.96
CA LEU A 53 -1.23 -7.45 1.09
C LEU A 53 -2.68 -7.76 1.43
N GLU A 54 -3.06 -7.71 2.71
CA GLU A 54 -4.44 -7.86 3.16
C GLU A 54 -5.32 -6.72 2.64
N LEU A 55 -4.84 -5.47 2.75
CA LEU A 55 -5.52 -4.31 2.16
C LEU A 55 -5.63 -4.44 0.63
N GLN A 56 -4.59 -4.93 -0.05
CA GLN A 56 -4.66 -5.15 -1.50
C GLN A 56 -5.73 -6.18 -1.88
N ALA A 57 -5.85 -7.26 -1.10
CA ALA A 57 -6.86 -8.30 -1.32
C ALA A 57 -8.28 -7.75 -1.12
N SER A 58 -8.53 -7.01 -0.03
CA SER A 58 -9.85 -6.41 0.22
C SER A 58 -10.27 -5.46 -0.91
N LEU A 59 -9.33 -4.67 -1.44
CA LEU A 59 -9.57 -3.76 -2.56
C LEU A 59 -9.86 -4.48 -3.88
N SER A 60 -9.39 -5.73 -4.04
CA SER A 60 -9.67 -6.54 -5.23
C SER A 60 -11.08 -7.12 -5.19
N ASP A 61 -11.53 -7.55 -4.00
CA ASP A 61 -12.86 -8.13 -3.78
C ASP A 61 -13.99 -7.07 -3.86
N GLU A 62 -13.71 -5.81 -3.53
CA GLU A 62 -14.66 -4.69 -3.66
C GLU A 62 -14.89 -4.24 -5.12
N GLY A 63 -14.08 -4.73 -6.07
CA GLY A 63 -14.11 -4.33 -7.48
C GLY A 63 -14.91 -5.23 -8.42
N GLU A 64 -15.50 -6.33 -7.91
CA GLU A 64 -16.37 -7.28 -8.65
C GLU A 64 -17.86 -6.98 -8.48
#